data_AF-A0A0N8HXK4-F1
#
_entry.id   AF-A0A0N8HXK4-F1
#
_cell.length_a   1.000
_cell.length_b   1.000
_cell.length_c   1.000
_cell.angle_alpha   90.00
_cell.angle_beta   90.00
_cell.angle_gamma   90.00
#
_symmetry.space_group_name_H-M   'P 1'
#
loop_
_entity.id
_entity.type
_entity.pdbx_description
1 polymer ?
#
loop_
_entity_poly.entity_id
_entity_poly.type
_entity_poly.pdbx_seq_one_letter_code
_entity_poly.pdbx_strand_id
1 'polypeptide(L)'
;MQSIRNGKTPSATNPGRGISRQMATIGTTVMVFVFIVAVLFAANENDVVGWLVVIISLGWLLLFAFVVFSIRGAARKAGAKLAQAQDSLNRAAGGAPSVEVMDEATLIRDQKLDHSFKIIQVQSKVIRDNLGTDAGQVSRAIETIEITAHNARGMMKKDEGGPVEGTVVD
;
A
#
# COMPACT_ATOMS: atom_id res chain seq x y z
N MET A 1 2.06 -10.44 49.06
CA MET A 1 1.55 -9.14 48.56
C MET A 1 2.61 -8.62 47.59
N GLN A 2 2.42 -8.36 46.31
CA GLN A 2 1.29 -7.81 45.56
C GLN A 2 1.29 -8.37 44.12
N SER A 3 0.10 -8.67 43.62
CA SER A 3 -0.23 -8.90 42.21
C SER A 3 -0.28 -7.57 41.46
N ILE A 4 0.34 -7.44 40.28
CA ILE A 4 -0.01 -6.37 39.31
C ILE A 4 0.01 -6.87 37.86
N ARG A 5 -1.22 -6.97 37.33
CA ARG A 5 -1.74 -6.63 35.99
C ARG A 5 -1.20 -7.34 34.75
N ASN A 6 -1.99 -8.36 34.38
CA ASN A 6 -2.65 -8.53 33.09
C ASN A 6 -2.70 -7.24 32.22
N GLY A 7 -1.87 -7.17 31.18
CA GLY A 7 -1.94 -6.17 30.12
C GLY A 7 -2.68 -6.74 28.92
N LYS A 8 -3.87 -6.19 28.63
CA LYS A 8 -4.59 -6.42 27.37
C LYS A 8 -3.71 -5.96 26.21
N THR A 9 -3.39 -6.86 25.30
CA THR A 9 -2.84 -6.54 23.98
C THR A 9 -3.83 -5.65 23.22
N PRO A 10 -3.42 -4.45 22.75
CA PRO A 10 -4.24 -3.71 21.81
C PRO A 10 -4.16 -4.41 20.46
N SER A 11 -5.33 -4.75 19.91
CA SER A 11 -5.47 -5.21 18.53
C SER A 11 -4.86 -4.18 17.58
N ALA A 12 -3.80 -4.59 16.87
CA ALA A 12 -3.30 -3.87 15.71
C ALA A 12 -4.36 -3.94 14.59
N THR A 13 -5.19 -2.90 14.51
CA THR A 13 -6.07 -2.70 13.36
C THR A 13 -5.20 -2.23 12.21
N ASN A 14 -4.92 -3.12 11.25
CA ASN A 14 -4.29 -2.81 9.98
C ASN A 14 -5.09 -1.73 9.22
N PRO A 15 -4.59 -0.48 9.05
CA PRO A 15 -5.22 0.47 8.17
C PRO A 15 -4.47 0.44 6.84
N GLY A 16 -5.10 -0.07 5.77
CA GLY A 16 -4.54 0.19 4.44
C GLY A 16 -4.91 -0.77 3.30
N ARG A 17 -5.55 -1.93 3.57
CA ARG A 17 -5.88 -2.88 2.49
C ARG A 17 -7.34 -2.88 2.04
N GLY A 18 -8.20 -2.09 2.70
CA GLY A 18 -9.64 -2.01 2.40
C GLY A 18 -10.08 -0.81 1.55
N ILE A 19 -9.35 0.30 1.60
CA ILE A 19 -9.82 1.58 1.05
C ILE A 19 -9.81 1.58 -0.49
N SER A 20 -8.82 0.92 -1.12
CA SER A 20 -8.75 0.81 -2.58
C SER A 20 -9.86 -0.04 -3.19
N ARG A 21 -10.36 -1.05 -2.46
CA ARG A 21 -11.47 -1.90 -2.91
C ARG A 21 -12.82 -1.22 -2.67
N GLN A 22 -12.95 -0.46 -1.58
CA GLN A 22 -14.17 0.28 -1.23
C GLN A 22 -14.40 1.50 -2.14
N MET A 23 -13.35 2.25 -2.50
CA MET A 23 -13.47 3.35 -3.47
C MET A 23 -13.89 2.85 -4.87
N ALA A 24 -13.38 1.70 -5.30
CA ALA A 24 -13.78 1.09 -6.57
C ALA A 24 -15.25 0.64 -6.57
N THR A 25 -15.77 0.08 -5.48
CA THR A 25 -17.20 -0.29 -5.38
C THR A 25 -18.12 0.91 -5.32
N ILE A 26 -17.74 1.99 -4.62
CA ILE A 26 -18.58 3.19 -4.51
C ILE A 26 -18.75 3.84 -5.89
N GLY A 27 -17.66 4.02 -6.64
CA GLY A 27 -17.72 4.56 -8.00
C GLY A 27 -18.58 3.71 -8.95
N THR A 28 -18.49 2.38 -8.82
CA THR A 28 -19.28 1.45 -9.65
C THR A 28 -20.77 1.54 -9.32
N THR A 29 -21.15 1.57 -8.03
CA THR A 29 -22.56 1.66 -7.62
C THR A 29 -23.20 2.98 -8.07
N VAL A 30 -22.47 4.10 -7.98
CA VAL A 30 -22.97 5.40 -8.43
C VAL A 30 -23.18 5.41 -9.95
N MET A 31 -22.24 4.87 -10.73
CA MET A 31 -22.38 4.76 -12.19
C MET A 31 -23.59 3.91 -12.60
N VAL A 32 -23.81 2.77 -11.93
CA VAL A 32 -24.98 1.91 -12.18
C VAL A 32 -26.29 2.62 -11.79
N PHE A 33 -26.31 3.38 -10.71
CA PHE A 33 -27.49 4.14 -10.30
C PHE A 33 -27.87 5.22 -11.32
N VAL A 34 -26.89 6.01 -11.79
CA VAL A 34 -27.09 7.03 -12.83
C VAL A 34 -27.58 6.39 -14.14
N PHE A 35 -27.02 5.24 -14.51
CA PHE A 35 -27.47 4.45 -15.66
C PHE A 35 -28.95 4.06 -15.54
N ILE A 36 -29.37 3.51 -14.39
CA ILE A 36 -30.77 3.10 -14.18
C ILE A 36 -31.71 4.30 -14.27
N VAL A 37 -31.34 5.43 -13.65
CA VAL A 37 -32.14 6.66 -13.73
C VAL A 37 -32.27 7.13 -15.18
N ALA A 38 -31.19 7.13 -15.96
CA ALA A 38 -31.22 7.52 -17.37
C ALA A 38 -32.13 6.61 -18.21
N VAL A 39 -32.09 5.28 -17.98
CA VAL A 39 -32.97 4.31 -18.65
C VAL A 39 -34.45 4.53 -18.29
N LEU A 40 -34.74 4.85 -17.02
CA LEU A 40 -36.12 5.11 -16.58
C LEU A 40 -36.69 6.40 -17.20
N PHE A 41 -35.90 7.46 -17.29
CA PHE A 41 -36.30 8.68 -18.00
C PHE A 41 -36.46 8.45 -19.51
N ALA A 42 -35.56 7.67 -20.11
CA ALA A 42 -35.60 7.28 -21.51
C ALA A 42 -36.78 6.37 -21.89
N ALA A 43 -37.22 5.51 -20.97
CA ALA A 43 -38.33 4.58 -21.23
C ALA A 43 -39.70 5.22 -21.01
N ASN A 44 -39.78 6.32 -20.25
CA ASN A 44 -41.03 6.97 -19.92
C ASN A 44 -41.54 7.93 -21.01
N GLU A 45 -40.64 8.52 -21.80
CA GLU A 45 -41.01 9.20 -23.04
C GLU A 45 -40.62 8.30 -24.21
N ASN A 46 -41.60 7.90 -25.03
CA ASN A 46 -41.40 7.07 -26.23
C ASN A 46 -40.66 7.86 -27.33
N ASP A 47 -39.46 8.37 -27.01
CA ASP A 47 -38.65 9.26 -27.81
C ASP A 47 -37.34 8.56 -28.22
N VAL A 48 -36.93 8.78 -29.46
CA VAL A 48 -35.77 8.14 -30.10
C VAL A 48 -34.48 8.43 -29.32
N VAL A 49 -34.43 9.59 -28.67
CA VAL A 49 -33.30 10.02 -27.81
C VAL A 49 -33.15 9.10 -26.60
N GLY A 50 -34.26 8.65 -25.99
CA GLY A 50 -34.25 7.74 -24.86
C GLY A 50 -33.63 6.39 -25.23
N TRP A 51 -34.10 5.79 -26.32
CA TRP A 51 -33.55 4.53 -26.82
C TRP A 51 -32.06 4.61 -27.17
N LEU A 52 -31.60 5.76 -27.69
CA LEU A 52 -30.19 5.99 -28.00
C LEU A 52 -29.33 6.03 -26.74
N VAL A 53 -29.82 6.67 -25.67
CA VAL A 53 -29.16 6.66 -24.35
C VAL A 53 -29.10 5.25 -23.78
N VAL A 54 -30.18 4.46 -23.86
CA VAL A 54 -30.21 3.05 -23.40
C VAL A 54 -29.15 2.21 -24.13
N ILE A 55 -29.04 2.32 -25.46
CA ILE A 55 -28.08 1.53 -26.25
C ILE A 55 -26.63 1.92 -25.92
N ILE A 56 -26.32 3.22 -25.90
CA ILE A 56 -24.96 3.71 -25.61
C ILE A 56 -24.52 3.28 -24.23
N SER A 57 -25.41 3.47 -23.26
CA SER A 57 -25.12 3.16 -21.88
C SER A 57 -24.94 1.64 -21.67
N LEU A 58 -25.74 0.80 -22.35
CA LEU A 58 -25.59 -0.66 -22.34
C LEU A 58 -24.24 -1.08 -22.95
N GLY A 59 -23.82 -0.43 -24.04
CA GLY A 59 -22.51 -0.62 -24.64
C GLY A 59 -21.37 -0.33 -23.67
N TRP A 60 -21.45 0.77 -22.92
CA TRP A 60 -20.47 1.12 -21.89
C TRP A 60 -20.44 0.13 -20.72
N LEU A 61 -21.61 -0.34 -20.28
CA LEU A 61 -21.71 -1.36 -19.22
C LEU A 61 -21.03 -2.67 -19.66
N LEU A 62 -21.27 -3.12 -20.89
CA LEU A 62 -20.66 -4.33 -21.43
C LEU A 62 -19.15 -4.17 -21.59
N LEU A 63 -18.66 -3.02 -22.04
CA LEU A 63 -17.23 -2.73 -22.15
C LEU A 63 -16.57 -2.75 -20.77
N PHE A 64 -17.16 -2.08 -19.78
CA PHE A 64 -16.67 -2.09 -18.40
C PHE A 64 -16.64 -3.51 -17.82
N ALA A 65 -17.72 -4.28 -17.99
CA ALA A 65 -17.77 -5.67 -17.56
C ALA A 65 -16.66 -6.49 -18.25
N PHE A 66 -16.49 -6.35 -19.56
CA PHE A 66 -15.45 -7.02 -20.32
C PHE A 66 -14.05 -6.71 -19.79
N VAL A 67 -13.74 -5.44 -19.48
CA VAL A 67 -12.45 -5.04 -18.89
C VAL A 67 -12.24 -5.70 -17.52
N VAL A 68 -13.24 -5.63 -16.64
CA VAL A 68 -13.16 -6.21 -15.29
C VAL A 68 -12.99 -7.73 -15.35
N PHE A 69 -13.74 -8.42 -16.20
CA PHE A 69 -13.63 -9.86 -16.40
C PHE A 69 -12.30 -10.24 -17.06
N SER A 70 -11.78 -9.43 -17.99
CA SER A 70 -10.48 -9.66 -18.63
C SER A 70 -9.33 -9.54 -17.64
N ILE A 71 -9.32 -8.51 -16.79
CA ILE A 71 -8.30 -8.32 -15.74
C ILE A 71 -8.39 -9.46 -14.71
N ARG A 72 -9.59 -9.83 -14.29
CA ARG A 72 -9.82 -10.91 -13.33
C ARG A 72 -9.43 -12.28 -13.91
N GLY A 73 -9.62 -12.49 -15.20
CA GLY A 73 -9.16 -13.66 -15.95
C GLY A 73 -7.63 -13.71 -16.11
N ALA A 74 -7.01 -12.57 -16.43
CA ALA A 74 -5.56 -12.43 -16.55
C ALA A 74 -4.85 -12.66 -15.22
N ALA A 75 -5.36 -12.12 -14.11
CA ALA A 75 -4.80 -12.33 -12.78
C ALA A 75 -4.85 -13.79 -12.34
N ARG A 76 -5.94 -14.52 -12.65
CA ARG A 76 -6.06 -15.95 -12.37
C ARG A 76 -5.08 -16.80 -13.20
N LYS A 77 -4.90 -16.46 -14.49
CA LYS A 77 -3.96 -17.15 -15.38
C LYS A 77 -2.50 -16.84 -15.03
N ALA A 78 -2.20 -15.61 -14.62
CA ALA A 78 -0.87 -15.21 -14.16
C ALA A 78 -0.49 -15.92 -12.85
N GLY A 79 -1.41 -16.03 -11.89
CA GLY A 79 -1.17 -16.80 -10.66
C GLY A 79 -0.89 -18.28 -10.92
N ALA A 80 -1.61 -18.90 -11.84
CA ALA A 80 -1.37 -20.30 -12.22
C ALA A 80 -0.02 -20.49 -12.92
N LYS A 81 0.38 -19.56 -13.81
CA LYS A 81 1.69 -19.60 -14.46
C LYS A 81 2.85 -19.30 -13.51
N LEU A 82 2.64 -18.42 -12.53
CA LEU A 82 3.62 -18.12 -11.49
C LEU A 82 3.82 -19.32 -10.56
N ALA A 83 2.74 -20.00 -10.16
CA ALA A 83 2.79 -21.22 -9.38
C ALA A 83 3.54 -22.35 -10.13
N GLN A 84 3.27 -22.53 -11.42
CA GLN A 84 3.99 -23.50 -12.26
C GLN A 84 5.47 -23.14 -12.44
N ALA A 85 5.79 -21.85 -12.64
CA ALA A 85 7.16 -21.38 -12.74
C ALA A 85 7.91 -21.55 -11.42
N GLN A 86 7.27 -21.27 -10.29
CA GLN A 86 7.82 -21.43 -8.94
C GLN A 86 8.06 -22.90 -8.59
N ASP A 87 7.15 -23.81 -8.96
CA ASP A 87 7.37 -25.25 -8.84
C ASP A 87 8.52 -25.75 -9.72
N SER A 88 8.65 -25.21 -10.93
CA SER A 88 9.75 -25.56 -11.84
C SER A 88 11.11 -25.03 -11.36
N LEU A 89 11.15 -23.83 -10.78
CA LEU A 89 12.34 -23.26 -10.14
C LEU A 89 12.73 -24.06 -8.89
N ASN A 90 11.76 -24.42 -8.04
CA ASN A 90 12.02 -25.23 -6.84
C ASN A 90 12.55 -26.63 -7.19
N ARG A 91 12.10 -27.23 -8.28
CA ARG A 91 12.66 -28.51 -8.76
C ARG A 91 14.01 -28.37 -9.45
N ALA A 92 14.23 -27.29 -10.21
CA ALA A 92 15.50 -27.05 -10.90
C ALA A 92 16.62 -26.60 -9.95
N ALA A 93 16.28 -25.97 -8.82
CA ALA A 93 17.24 -25.46 -7.84
C ALA A 93 17.77 -26.51 -6.86
N GLY A 94 17.23 -27.74 -6.81
CA GLY A 94 17.81 -28.85 -6.05
C GLY A 94 17.98 -28.67 -4.53
N GLY A 95 17.54 -27.57 -3.93
CA GLY A 95 17.69 -27.31 -2.50
C GLY A 95 17.48 -25.82 -2.20
N ALA A 96 16.54 -25.56 -1.30
CA ALA A 96 16.16 -24.26 -0.73
C ALA A 96 15.50 -23.25 -1.70
N PRO A 97 14.19 -22.96 -1.53
CA PRO A 97 13.68 -21.68 -1.99
C PRO A 97 14.37 -20.61 -1.15
N SER A 98 15.15 -19.71 -1.76
CA SER A 98 15.40 -18.41 -1.14
C SER A 98 14.11 -17.60 -1.26
N VAL A 99 13.07 -18.02 -0.53
CA VAL A 99 12.23 -17.04 0.13
C VAL A 99 13.25 -16.24 0.92
N GLU A 100 13.57 -15.04 0.45
CA GLU A 100 14.30 -14.08 1.26
C GLU A 100 13.39 -13.85 2.47
N VAL A 101 13.61 -14.64 3.53
CA VAL A 101 13.01 -14.41 4.83
C VAL A 101 13.65 -13.10 5.24
N MET A 102 12.99 -12.00 4.89
CA MET A 102 13.46 -10.68 5.21
C MET A 102 13.70 -10.66 6.71
N ASP A 103 14.98 -10.58 7.08
CA ASP A 103 15.40 -10.73 8.46
C ASP A 103 14.61 -9.73 9.32
N GLU A 104 14.20 -10.16 10.52
CA GLU A 104 13.44 -9.31 11.43
C GLU A 104 14.20 -8.00 11.72
N ALA A 105 15.54 -8.07 11.75
CA ALA A 105 16.39 -6.89 11.86
C ALA A 105 16.26 -5.93 10.66
N THR A 106 16.09 -6.45 9.45
CA THR A 106 15.86 -5.65 8.23
C THR A 106 14.49 -4.99 8.25
N LEU A 107 13.44 -5.73 8.63
CA LEU A 107 12.09 -5.16 8.77
C LEU A 107 12.04 -4.05 9.83
N ILE A 108 12.68 -4.27 10.98
CA ILE A 108 12.78 -3.26 12.05
C ILE A 108 13.60 -2.04 11.57
N ARG A 109 14.68 -2.26 10.82
CA ARG A 109 15.49 -1.19 10.22
C ARG A 109 14.63 -0.34 9.28
N ASP A 110 13.89 -0.97 8.38
CA ASP A 110 13.07 -0.29 7.39
C ASP A 110 11.95 0.51 8.05
N GLN A 111 11.32 -0.04 9.10
CA GLN A 111 10.34 0.69 9.90
C GLN A 111 10.93 1.93 10.60
N LYS A 112 12.16 1.83 11.12
CA LYS A 112 12.86 2.98 11.73
C LYS A 112 13.27 4.02 10.69
N LEU A 113 13.65 3.59 9.49
CA LEU A 113 13.95 4.48 8.37
C LEU A 113 12.71 5.24 7.92
N ASP A 114 11.58 4.55 7.75
CA ASP A 114 10.29 5.18 7.42
C ASP A 114 9.89 6.25 8.45
N HIS A 115 9.99 5.91 9.74
CA HIS A 115 9.72 6.87 10.81
C HIS A 115 10.67 8.09 10.77
N SER A 116 11.95 7.86 10.46
CA SER A 116 12.95 8.93 10.33
C SER A 116 12.60 9.88 9.17
N PHE A 117 12.16 9.35 8.03
CA PHE A 117 11.72 10.17 6.89
C PHE A 117 10.45 10.96 7.21
N LYS A 118 9.51 10.39 7.96
CA LYS A 118 8.31 11.10 8.41
C LYS A 118 8.65 12.29 9.31
N ILE A 119 9.62 12.16 10.21
CA ILE A 119 10.09 13.29 11.03
C ILE A 119 10.64 14.39 10.13
N ILE A 120 11.49 14.07 9.15
CA ILE A 120 12.06 15.05 8.21
C ILE A 120 10.96 15.78 7.44
N GLN A 121 9.90 15.08 7.02
CA GLN A 121 8.75 15.71 6.35
C GLN A 121 8.02 16.71 7.25
N VAL A 122 7.75 16.32 8.50
CA VAL A 122 7.10 17.21 9.49
C VAL A 122 7.97 18.44 9.73
N GLN A 123 9.28 18.27 9.93
CA GLN A 123 10.18 19.40 10.16
C GLN A 123 10.36 20.28 8.92
N SER A 124 10.35 19.71 7.72
CA SER A 124 10.36 20.47 6.47
C SER A 124 9.11 21.35 6.35
N LYS A 125 7.95 20.86 6.81
CA LYS A 125 6.73 21.67 6.90
C LYS A 125 6.88 22.78 7.95
N VAL A 126 7.41 22.50 9.13
CA VAL A 126 7.68 23.51 10.17
C VAL A 126 8.58 24.63 9.64
N ILE A 127 9.64 24.29 8.89
CA ILE A 127 10.51 25.28 8.25
C ILE A 127 9.70 26.18 7.31
N ARG A 128 8.90 25.59 6.40
CA ARG A 128 8.07 26.37 5.46
C ARG A 128 7.08 27.29 6.17
N ASP A 129 6.46 26.82 7.25
CA ASP A 129 5.45 27.57 8.00
C ASP A 129 6.07 28.71 8.83
N ASN A 130 7.34 28.60 9.23
CA ASN A 130 8.02 29.58 10.11
C ASN A 130 9.08 30.41 9.40
N LEU A 131 9.34 30.16 8.11
CA LEU A 131 10.32 30.90 7.33
C LEU A 131 9.92 32.38 7.23
N GLY A 132 10.82 33.27 7.65
CA GLY A 132 10.55 34.72 7.68
C GLY A 132 9.69 35.19 8.86
N THR A 133 9.19 34.27 9.68
CA THR A 133 8.36 34.58 10.86
C THR A 133 9.10 34.29 12.16
N ASP A 134 9.63 33.07 12.31
CA ASP A 134 10.35 32.61 13.51
C ASP A 134 11.62 31.84 13.11
N ALA A 135 12.74 32.57 13.09
CA ALA A 135 14.04 32.00 12.77
C ALA A 135 14.52 30.96 13.80
N GLY A 136 14.08 31.06 15.06
CA GLY A 136 14.44 30.10 16.11
C GLY A 136 13.75 28.75 15.92
N GLN A 137 12.48 28.76 15.49
CA GLN A 137 11.77 27.54 15.09
C GLN A 137 12.38 26.91 13.84
N VAL A 138 12.76 27.72 12.85
CA VAL A 138 13.46 27.22 11.65
C VAL A 138 14.79 26.55 12.03
N SER A 139 15.61 27.20 12.86
CA SER A 139 16.90 26.64 13.30
C SER A 139 16.74 25.30 14.03
N ARG A 140 15.78 25.19 14.95
CA ARG A 140 15.50 23.94 15.68
C ARG A 140 14.99 22.82 14.77
N ALA A 141 14.15 23.16 13.79
CA ALA A 141 13.65 22.21 12.81
C ALA A 141 14.79 21.68 11.93
N ILE A 142 15.71 22.55 11.49
CA ILE A 142 16.91 22.15 10.73
C ILE A 142 17.79 21.22 11.57
N GLU A 143 18.09 21.58 12.82
CA GLU A 143 18.88 20.73 13.73
C GLU A 143 18.25 19.34 13.90
N THR A 144 16.93 19.28 14.05
CA THR A 144 16.20 18.00 14.15
C THR A 144 16.33 17.17 12.87
N ILE A 145 16.27 17.81 11.70
CA ILE A 145 16.48 17.14 10.40
C ILE A 145 17.90 16.58 10.32
N GLU A 146 18.91 17.35 10.72
CA GLU A 146 20.31 16.93 10.67
C GLU A 146 20.58 15.72 11.57
N ILE A 147 20.12 15.76 12.82
CA ILE A 147 20.25 14.64 13.77
C ILE A 147 19.53 13.39 13.22
N THR A 148 18.31 13.57 12.72
CA THR A 148 17.50 12.46 12.19
C THR A 148 18.14 11.85 10.94
N ALA A 149 18.64 12.69 10.03
CA ALA A 149 19.30 12.25 8.81
C ALA A 149 20.63 11.53 9.11
N HIS A 150 21.40 11.98 10.11
CA HIS A 150 22.62 11.31 10.54
C HIS A 150 22.32 9.89 11.07
N ASN A 151 21.32 9.77 11.93
CA ASN A 151 20.89 8.48 12.49
C ASN A 151 20.36 7.53 11.40
N ALA A 152 19.52 8.04 10.50
CA ALA A 152 18.99 7.27 9.36
C ALA A 152 20.11 6.77 8.44
N ARG A 153 21.08 7.64 8.12
CA ARG A 153 22.25 7.28 7.32
C ARG A 153 23.09 6.18 7.97
N GLY A 154 23.26 6.23 9.29
CA GLY A 154 23.96 5.18 10.05
C GLY A 154 23.28 3.81 9.95
N MET A 155 21.95 3.77 9.85
CA MET A 155 21.18 2.54 9.68
C MET A 155 21.30 1.97 8.26
N MET A 156 21.39 2.81 7.22
CA MET A 156 21.53 2.36 5.82
C MET A 156 22.90 1.75 5.50
N LYS A 157 23.97 2.08 6.26
CA LYS A 157 25.34 1.60 6.00
C LYS A 157 25.65 0.22 6.58
N LYS A 158 24.79 -0.34 7.42
CA LYS A 158 24.98 -1.68 7.99
C LYS A 158 24.39 -2.74 7.07
N ASP A 159 25.13 -3.12 6.03
CA ASP A 159 24.95 -4.34 5.23
C ASP A 159 26.28 -4.94 4.73
N GLU A 160 27.43 -4.55 5.31
CA GLU A 160 28.76 -5.14 4.96
C GLU A 160 29.20 -6.27 5.91
N GLY A 161 28.36 -6.67 6.86
CA GLY A 161 28.65 -7.78 7.77
C GLY A 161 28.08 -9.08 7.23
N GLY A 162 28.91 -9.87 6.53
CA GLY A 162 28.61 -11.28 6.27
C GLY A 162 28.34 -12.08 7.55
N PRO A 163 27.92 -13.35 7.45
CA PRO A 163 27.53 -14.16 8.61
C PRO A 163 28.59 -14.11 9.70
N VAL A 164 28.19 -13.70 10.91
CA VAL A 164 29.10 -13.66 12.06
C VAL A 164 29.36 -15.09 12.50
N GLU A 165 30.49 -15.66 12.07
CA GLU A 165 30.97 -16.96 12.51
C GLU A 165 31.52 -16.81 13.94
N GLY A 166 30.63 -16.90 14.92
CA GLY A 166 30.96 -16.87 16.34
C GLY A 166 30.70 -18.24 16.97
N THR A 167 31.76 -18.96 17.32
CA THR A 167 31.65 -20.15 18.18
C THR A 167 31.30 -19.69 19.59
N VAL A 168 30.13 -20.11 20.09
CA VAL A 168 29.76 -19.96 21.51
C VAL A 168 30.69 -20.85 22.32
N VAL A 169 31.50 -20.24 23.19
CA VAL A 169 32.27 -20.96 24.22
C VAL A 169 31.49 -20.81 25.53
N ASP A 170 31.03 -21.94 26.06
CA ASP A 170 30.49 -22.07 27.43
C ASP A 170 31.64 -22.19 28.44
#